data_AF-X6RE72-F1
#
_entry.id   AF-X6RE72-F1
#
_cell.length_a   1.000
_cell.length_b   1.000
_cell.length_c   1.000
_cell.angle_alpha   90.00
_cell.angle_beta   90.00
_cell.angle_gamma   90.00
#
_symmetry.space_group_name_H-M   'P 1'
#
loop_
_entity.id
_entity.type
_entity.pdbx_description
1 polymer ?
#
loop_
_entity_poly.entity_id
_entity_poly.type
_entity_poly.pdbx_seq_one_letter_code
_entity_poly.pdbx_strand_id
1 'polypeptide(L)'
;MGDGKAVRISVAEMKSYYLYSEWCSWLLSVAEDEIMHQDIVPLCAADIQDQLKKRFAYLSGGRGQDGSPVITFPDYPAFSEIPDKEFQNVMTYLTSI
;
A
#
# COMPACT_ATOMS: atom_id res chain seq x y z
N MET A 1 -30.82 27.65 10.27
CA MET A 1 -30.21 28.24 11.48
C MET A 1 -30.34 27.19 12.58
N GLY A 2 -29.33 26.34 12.77
CA GLY A 2 -29.43 25.21 13.71
C GLY A 2 -29.13 25.66 15.14
N ASP A 3 -29.97 25.27 16.10
CA ASP A 3 -29.77 25.49 17.53
C ASP A 3 -28.48 24.79 18.00
N GLY A 4 -27.39 25.54 18.08
CA GLY A 4 -26.13 25.09 18.66
C GLY A 4 -26.26 24.99 20.17
N LYS A 5 -26.65 23.82 20.69
CA LYS A 5 -26.61 23.56 22.13
C LYS A 5 -25.15 23.59 22.61
N ALA A 6 -24.79 24.63 23.34
CA ALA A 6 -23.48 24.72 24.00
C ALA A 6 -23.38 23.61 25.06
N VAL A 7 -22.44 22.68 24.87
CA VAL A 7 -22.15 21.61 25.83
C VAL A 7 -21.14 22.14 26.84
N ARG A 8 -21.46 22.04 28.13
CA ARG A 8 -20.52 22.40 29.22
C ARG A 8 -19.59 21.22 29.45
N ILE A 9 -18.30 21.41 29.19
CA ILE A 9 -17.24 20.43 29.43
C ILE A 9 -16.31 20.91 30.56
N SER A 10 -15.62 19.99 31.21
CA SER A 10 -14.59 20.34 32.19
C SER A 10 -13.36 20.97 31.51
N VAL A 11 -12.58 21.72 32.29
CA VAL A 11 -11.32 22.32 31.80
C VAL A 11 -10.33 21.24 31.33
N ALA A 12 -10.35 20.05 31.94
CA ALA A 12 -9.51 18.93 31.54
C ALA A 12 -9.91 18.40 30.16
N GLU A 13 -11.20 18.17 29.93
CA GLU A 13 -11.72 17.72 28.64
C GLU A 13 -11.50 18.75 27.53
N MET A 14 -11.65 20.04 27.85
CA MET A 14 -11.35 21.12 26.91
C MET A 14 -9.89 21.09 26.45
N LYS A 15 -8.94 20.89 27.37
CA LYS A 15 -7.51 20.74 27.02
C LYS A 15 -7.25 19.50 26.19
N SER A 16 -7.86 18.36 26.53
CA SER A 16 -7.75 17.13 25.75
C SER A 16 -8.28 17.30 24.32
N TYR A 17 -9.38 18.03 24.16
CA TYR A 17 -9.94 18.35 22.84
C TYR A 17 -9.00 19.21 22.00
N TYR A 18 -8.43 20.28 22.59
CA TYR A 18 -7.48 21.13 21.87
C TYR A 18 -6.23 20.38 21.46
N LEU A 19 -5.67 19.56 22.36
CA LEU A 19 -4.55 18.69 22.02
C LEU A 19 -4.95 17.77 20.86
N TYR A 20 -6.04 17.02 20.96
CA TYR A 20 -6.50 16.15 19.88
C TYR A 20 -6.67 16.88 18.55
N SER A 21 -7.23 18.09 18.57
CA SER A 21 -7.37 18.93 17.37
C SER A 21 -6.02 19.36 16.78
N GLU A 22 -5.04 19.72 17.62
CA GLU A 22 -3.68 20.05 17.18
C GLU A 22 -2.96 18.82 16.60
N TRP A 23 -3.11 17.65 17.23
CA TRP A 23 -2.58 16.38 16.71
C TRP A 23 -3.22 16.01 15.37
N CYS A 24 -4.54 16.17 15.21
CA CYS A 24 -5.21 15.97 13.92
C CYS A 24 -4.73 16.96 12.87
N SER A 25 -4.58 18.23 13.21
CA SER A 25 -4.08 19.25 12.28
C SER A 25 -2.63 18.98 11.86
N TRP A 26 -1.80 18.50 12.78
CA TRP A 26 -0.41 18.12 12.50
C TRP A 26 -0.35 16.86 11.61
N LEU A 27 -1.15 15.84 11.91
CA LEU A 27 -1.28 14.65 11.06
C LEU A 27 -1.77 14.98 9.64
N LEU A 28 -2.75 15.89 9.52
CA LEU A 28 -3.23 16.37 8.24
C LEU A 28 -2.16 17.17 7.49
N SER A 29 -1.38 18.01 8.19
CA SER A 29 -0.25 18.74 7.59
C SER A 29 0.85 17.81 7.09
N VAL A 30 1.15 16.72 7.81
CA VAL A 30 2.13 15.71 7.36
C VAL A 30 1.62 14.95 6.13
N ALA A 31 0.31 14.72 6.03
CA ALA A 31 -0.31 14.12 4.84
C ALA A 31 -0.37 15.08 3.63
N GLU A 32 -0.45 16.40 3.88
CA GLU A 32 -0.44 17.43 2.83
C GLU A 32 0.96 17.75 2.30
N ASP A 33 2.03 17.44 3.05
CA ASP A 33 3.43 17.57 2.56
C ASP A 33 3.83 16.46 1.56
N GLU A 34 2.93 15.53 1.22
CA GLU A 34 3.10 14.54 0.13
C GLU A 34 2.96 15.13 -1.29
N ILE A 35 3.31 16.40 -1.51
CA ILE A 35 3.17 17.09 -2.81
C ILE A 35 4.33 16.81 -3.81
N MET A 36 5.25 15.88 -3.52
CA MET A 36 6.39 15.57 -4.42
C MET A 36 6.76 14.06 -4.56
N HIS A 37 5.83 13.15 -4.30
CA HIS A 37 5.96 11.77 -4.79
C HIS A 37 4.81 11.53 -5.76
N GLN A 38 5.13 11.19 -7.02
CA GLN A 38 4.12 10.69 -7.94
C GLN A 38 3.33 9.60 -7.22
N ASP A 39 2.00 9.75 -7.13
CA ASP A 39 1.06 8.76 -6.62
C ASP A 39 1.12 7.47 -7.47
N ILE A 40 2.26 6.76 -7.43
CA ILE A 40 2.35 5.40 -7.93
C ILE A 40 1.74 4.57 -6.82
N VAL A 41 0.40 4.45 -6.85
CA VAL A 41 -0.32 3.49 -6.01
C VAL A 41 0.37 2.14 -6.20
N PRO A 42 0.99 1.57 -5.15
CA PRO A 42 1.76 0.35 -5.29
C PRO A 42 0.82 -0.77 -5.75
N LEU A 43 1.22 -1.46 -6.81
CA LEU A 43 0.47 -2.59 -7.37
C LEU A 43 0.22 -3.62 -6.28
N CYS A 44 -1.04 -3.86 -5.91
CA CYS A 44 -1.36 -4.77 -4.83
C CYS A 44 -1.78 -6.15 -5.37
N ALA A 45 -1.72 -7.17 -4.51
CA ALA A 45 -2.06 -8.54 -4.89
C ALA A 45 -3.49 -8.69 -5.42
N ALA A 46 -4.41 -7.87 -4.89
CA ALA A 46 -5.82 -7.90 -5.30
C ALA A 46 -6.00 -7.41 -6.75
N ASP A 47 -5.19 -6.47 -7.22
CA ASP A 47 -5.26 -5.91 -8.57
C ASP A 47 -4.86 -6.92 -9.65
N ILE A 48 -4.02 -7.89 -9.30
CA ILE A 48 -3.43 -8.86 -10.22
C ILE A 48 -3.65 -10.31 -9.79
N GLN A 49 -4.67 -10.55 -8.97
CA GLN A 49 -4.92 -11.86 -8.37
C GLN A 49 -4.99 -12.98 -9.42
N ASP A 50 -5.67 -12.74 -10.55
CA ASP A 50 -5.81 -13.75 -11.60
C ASP A 50 -4.52 -14.01 -12.37
N GLN A 51 -3.63 -13.02 -12.46
CA GLN A 51 -2.29 -13.17 -13.02
C GLN A 51 -1.41 -14.02 -12.09
N LEU A 52 -1.46 -13.75 -10.78
CA LEU A 52 -0.73 -14.53 -9.77
C LEU A 52 -1.20 -15.99 -9.68
N LYS A 53 -2.49 -16.26 -9.91
CA LYS A 53 -3.05 -17.62 -9.95
C LYS A 53 -2.48 -18.47 -11.10
N LYS A 54 -1.98 -17.85 -12.19
CA LYS A 54 -1.34 -18.60 -13.29
C LYS A 54 -0.02 -19.26 -12.87
N ARG A 55 0.63 -18.74 -11.83
CA ARG A 55 1.84 -19.32 -11.21
C ARG A 55 3.00 -19.56 -12.18
N PHE A 56 3.10 -18.77 -13.25
CA PHE A 56 4.26 -18.81 -14.16
C PHE A 56 5.54 -18.26 -13.50
N ALA A 57 5.40 -17.52 -12.40
CA ALA A 57 6.50 -17.11 -11.52
C ALA A 57 5.99 -17.05 -10.07
N TYR A 58 6.85 -17.34 -9.09
CA TYR A 58 6.51 -17.22 -7.66
C TYR A 58 7.75 -17.06 -6.78
N LEU A 59 7.57 -16.53 -5.56
CA LEU A 59 8.59 -16.52 -4.53
C LEU A 59 8.76 -17.92 -3.95
N SER A 60 9.95 -18.49 -4.08
CA SER A 60 10.28 -19.82 -3.54
C SER A 60 10.43 -19.85 -2.01
N GLY A 61 10.46 -18.67 -1.37
CA GLY A 61 10.70 -18.51 0.07
C GLY A 61 12.19 -18.42 0.45
N GLY A 62 13.11 -18.72 -0.47
CA GLY A 62 14.54 -18.49 -0.30
C GLY A 62 14.92 -17.01 -0.44
N ARG A 63 16.05 -16.63 0.17
CA ARG A 63 16.72 -15.35 -0.05
C ARG A 63 18.15 -15.55 -0.53
N GLY A 64 18.61 -14.66 -1.40
CA GLY A 64 20.01 -14.56 -1.81
C GLY A 64 20.91 -14.15 -0.64
N GLN A 65 22.22 -14.17 -0.86
CA GLN A 65 23.20 -13.79 0.15
C GLN A 65 23.06 -12.33 0.61
N ASP A 66 22.54 -11.47 -0.27
CA ASP A 66 22.23 -10.06 -0.05
C ASP A 66 20.83 -9.83 0.57
N GLY A 67 20.07 -10.91 0.82
CA GLY A 67 18.71 -10.84 1.30
C GLY A 67 17.66 -10.65 0.20
N SER A 68 18.04 -10.61 -1.09
CA SER A 68 17.10 -10.47 -2.20
C SER A 68 16.17 -11.69 -2.32
N PRO A 69 14.88 -11.52 -2.68
CA PRO A 69 13.96 -12.63 -2.85
C PRO A 69 14.36 -13.55 -4.01
N VAL A 70 14.17 -14.86 -3.84
CA VAL A 70 14.39 -15.84 -4.92
C VAL A 70 13.08 -16.11 -5.66
N ILE A 71 13.01 -15.61 -6.89
CA ILE A 71 11.88 -15.83 -7.82
C ILE A 71 12.15 -17.09 -8.65
N THR A 72 11.18 -18.02 -8.65
CA THR A 72 11.23 -19.26 -9.41
C THR A 72 10.26 -19.23 -10.59
N PHE A 73 10.72 -19.68 -11.75
CA PHE A 73 9.92 -19.94 -12.94
C PHE A 73 9.75 -21.46 -13.11
N PRO A 74 8.58 -22.04 -12.79
CA PRO A 74 8.31 -23.45 -13.02
C PRO A 74 8.08 -23.73 -14.51
N ASP A 75 7.96 -25.00 -14.86
CA ASP A 75 7.51 -25.39 -16.20
C ASP A 75 6.08 -24.87 -16.44
N TYR A 76 5.92 -24.06 -17.48
CA TYR A 76 4.67 -23.40 -17.84
C TYR A 76 4.53 -23.39 -19.37
N PRO A 77 3.83 -24.38 -19.97
CA PRO A 77 3.83 -24.60 -21.42
C PRO A 77 3.39 -23.40 -22.26
N ALA A 78 2.51 -22.55 -21.73
CA ALA A 78 2.00 -21.36 -22.41
C ALA A 78 2.79 -20.08 -22.05
N PHE A 79 4.04 -20.20 -21.57
CA PHE A 79 4.83 -19.05 -21.11
C PHE A 79 5.05 -18.02 -22.21
N SER A 80 5.27 -18.47 -23.45
CA SER A 80 5.42 -17.61 -24.62
C SER A 80 4.14 -16.86 -25.00
N GLU A 81 2.98 -17.25 -24.47
CA GLU A 81 1.68 -16.64 -24.75
C GLU A 81 1.28 -15.59 -23.69
N ILE A 82 2.09 -15.41 -22.64
CA ILE A 82 1.81 -14.44 -21.57
C ILE A 82 1.97 -13.00 -22.13
N PRO A 83 0.95 -12.13 -21.99
CA PRO A 83 1.08 -10.74 -22.40
C PRO A 83 2.16 -9.99 -21.61
N ASP A 84 2.93 -9.12 -22.27
CA ASP A 84 4.00 -8.34 -21.65
C ASP A 84 3.55 -7.58 -20.40
N LYS A 85 2.36 -6.97 -20.45
CA LYS A 85 1.79 -6.23 -19.31
C LYS A 85 1.53 -7.12 -18.10
N GLU A 86 1.08 -8.34 -18.34
CA GLU A 86 0.85 -9.31 -17.26
C GLU A 86 2.17 -9.79 -16.67
N PHE A 87 3.15 -10.07 -17.52
CA PHE A 87 4.50 -10.40 -17.07
C PHE A 87 5.10 -9.28 -16.20
N GLN A 88 5.04 -8.04 -16.69
CA GLN A 88 5.52 -6.86 -15.97
C GLN A 88 4.83 -6.67 -14.63
N ASN A 89 3.51 -6.81 -14.58
CA ASN A 89 2.72 -6.70 -13.36
C ASN A 89 3.17 -7.72 -12.31
N VAL A 90 3.28 -9.01 -12.69
CA VAL A 90 3.72 -10.07 -11.78
C VAL A 90 5.15 -9.83 -11.32
N MET A 91 6.07 -9.45 -12.21
CA MET A 91 7.45 -9.14 -11.82
C MET A 91 7.53 -7.94 -10.88
N THR A 92 6.80 -6.87 -11.17
CA THR A 92 6.73 -5.68 -10.31
C THR A 92 6.23 -6.03 -8.92
N TYR A 93 5.18 -6.85 -8.83
CA TYR A 93 4.65 -7.29 -7.55
C TYR A 93 5.59 -8.22 -6.79
N LEU A 94 6.19 -9.22 -7.44
CA LEU A 94 7.08 -10.15 -6.75
C LEU A 94 8.39 -9.50 -6.30
N THR A 95 8.86 -8.45 -6.98
CA THR A 95 10.08 -7.71 -6.63
C THR A 95 9.85 -6.61 -5.61
N SER A 96 8.59 -6.24 -5.33
CA SER A 96 8.25 -5.28 -4.28
C SER A 96 8.03 -5.91 -2.90
N ILE A 97 8.15 -7.25 -2.78
CA ILE A 97 8.04 -8.04 -1.54
C ILE A 97 9.43 -8.34 -0.98
#